data_AF-A0A4S4BJ50-F1
#
_entry.id   AF-A0A4S4BJ50-F1
#
_cell.length_a   1.000
_cell.length_b   1.000
_cell.length_c   1.000
_cell.angle_alpha   90.00
_cell.angle_beta   90.00
_cell.angle_gamma   90.00
#
_symmetry.space_group_name_H-M   'P 1'
#
loop_
_entity.id
_entity.type
_entity.pdbx_description
1 polymer ?
#
loop_
_entity_poly.entity_id
_entity_poly.type
_entity_poly.pdbx_seq_one_letter_code
_entity_poly.pdbx_strand_id
1 'polypeptide(L)'
;MKNIFWGFLLWLSATLLFRFFGQLFLIPGNEPLLLTVFILTIPLITAATYPYYYFRKIPQSKRIRSSIQIALPGMILDIFSILYFEKVFPNLHSDSLPLFASWLMWGYSLILISGFPLKNKTTNN
;
A
#
# COMPACT_ATOMS: atom_id res chain seq x y z
N MET A 1 15.19 9.37 -7.84
CA MET A 1 13.90 9.87 -8.38
C MET A 1 12.96 8.77 -8.86
N LYS A 2 13.41 7.77 -9.63
CA LYS A 2 12.51 6.72 -10.20
C LYS A 2 11.67 5.93 -9.16
N ASN A 3 12.19 5.68 -7.94
CA ASN A 3 11.47 4.98 -6.87
C ASN A 3 10.28 5.81 -6.33
N ILE A 4 10.46 7.13 -6.24
CA ILE A 4 9.43 8.07 -5.76
C ILE A 4 8.27 8.13 -6.76
N PHE A 5 8.59 8.15 -8.05
CA PHE A 5 7.58 8.12 -9.11
C PHE A 5 6.77 6.82 -9.08
N TRP A 6 7.41 5.69 -8.79
CA TRP A 6 6.69 4.41 -8.60
C TRP A 6 5.73 4.47 -7.41
N GLY A 7 6.19 5.01 -6.27
CA GLY A 7 5.35 5.26 -5.11
C GLY A 7 4.13 6.14 -5.42
N PHE A 8 4.36 7.22 -6.17
CA PHE A 8 3.27 8.09 -6.64
C PHE A 8 2.26 7.35 -7.52
N LEU A 9 2.72 6.51 -8.45
CA LEU A 9 1.83 5.70 -9.30
C LEU A 9 1.02 4.68 -8.50
N LEU A 10 1.63 4.03 -7.51
CA LEU A 10 0.92 3.09 -6.63
C LEU A 10 -0.15 3.82 -5.82
N TRP A 11 0.20 4.96 -5.24
CA TRP A 11 -0.74 5.82 -4.54
C TRP A 11 -1.90 6.27 -5.44
N LEU A 12 -1.59 6.79 -6.64
CA LEU A 12 -2.61 7.25 -7.57
C LEU A 12 -3.55 6.11 -7.98
N SER A 13 -3.00 4.92 -8.24
CA SER A 13 -3.78 3.74 -8.60
C SER A 13 -4.71 3.31 -7.46
N ALA A 14 -4.22 3.29 -6.22
CA ALA A 14 -5.04 2.98 -5.04
C ALA A 14 -6.13 4.03 -4.83
N THR A 15 -5.79 5.32 -4.90
CA THR A 15 -6.76 6.42 -4.77
C THR A 15 -7.86 6.34 -5.83
N LEU A 16 -7.52 6.07 -7.10
CA LEU A 16 -8.53 5.90 -8.15
C LEU A 16 -9.37 4.64 -7.93
N LEU A 17 -8.77 3.54 -7.49
CA LEU A 17 -9.49 2.32 -7.14
C LEU A 17 -10.56 2.58 -6.07
N PHE A 18 -10.19 3.22 -4.96
CA PHE A 18 -11.16 3.54 -3.90
C PHE A 18 -12.14 4.65 -4.29
N ARG A 19 -11.72 5.61 -5.11
CA ARG A 19 -12.62 6.67 -5.59
C ARG A 19 -13.77 6.12 -6.44
N PHE A 20 -13.48 5.17 -7.33
CA PHE A 20 -14.50 4.63 -8.24
C PHE A 20 -15.20 3.37 -7.72
N PHE A 21 -14.48 2.54 -6.95
CA PHE A 21 -14.95 1.23 -6.51
C PHE A 21 -14.95 1.06 -4.99
N GLY A 22 -14.60 2.08 -4.21
CA GLY A 22 -14.47 1.99 -2.75
C GLY A 22 -15.74 1.54 -2.05
N GLN A 23 -16.92 1.91 -2.59
CA GLN A 23 -18.21 1.45 -2.07
C GLN A 23 -18.40 -0.08 -2.08
N LEU A 24 -17.61 -0.81 -2.88
CA LEU A 24 -17.66 -2.26 -2.95
C LEU A 24 -16.69 -2.96 -1.98
N PHE A 25 -15.70 -2.23 -1.44
CA PHE A 25 -14.59 -2.81 -0.69
C PHE A 25 -14.63 -2.46 0.80
N LEU A 26 -14.98 -1.22 1.14
CA LEU A 26 -14.96 -0.73 2.53
C LEU A 26 -16.39 -0.46 3.00
N ILE A 27 -17.12 -1.53 3.28
CA ILE A 27 -18.49 -1.46 3.79
C ILE A 27 -18.46 -1.69 5.30
N PRO A 28 -18.78 -0.67 6.13
CA PRO A 28 -18.89 -0.85 7.58
C PRO A 28 -19.89 -1.95 7.94
N GLY A 29 -19.53 -2.82 8.89
CA GLY A 29 -20.38 -3.94 9.35
C GLY A 29 -20.39 -5.17 8.44
N ASN A 30 -19.52 -5.24 7.42
CA ASN A 30 -19.31 -6.45 6.63
C ASN A 30 -17.90 -7.01 6.88
N GLU A 31 -17.72 -7.68 8.01
CA GLU A 31 -16.42 -8.21 8.45
C GLU A 31 -15.79 -9.21 7.47
N PRO A 32 -16.53 -10.15 6.86
CA PRO A 32 -15.95 -11.08 5.89
C PRO A 32 -15.36 -10.39 4.67
N LEU A 33 -16.05 -9.34 4.17
CA LEU A 33 -15.55 -8.53 3.07
C LEU A 33 -14.29 -7.77 3.46
N LEU A 34 -14.29 -7.11 4.62
CA LEU A 34 -13.14 -6.35 5.12
C LEU A 34 -11.91 -7.26 5.29
N LEU A 35 -12.07 -8.43 5.91
CA LEU A 35 -10.99 -9.41 6.03
C LEU A 35 -10.46 -9.84 4.66
N THR A 36 -11.35 -10.08 3.69
CA THR A 36 -10.97 -10.43 2.33
C THR A 36 -10.14 -9.32 1.68
N VAL A 37 -10.55 -8.06 1.81
CA VAL A 37 -9.81 -6.91 1.27
C VAL A 37 -8.41 -6.81 1.89
N PHE A 38 -8.30 -6.95 3.22
CA PHE A 38 -7.00 -6.91 3.90
C PHE A 38 -6.08 -8.06 3.51
N ILE A 39 -6.61 -9.28 3.40
CA ILE A 39 -5.84 -10.46 2.97
C ILE A 39 -5.38 -10.31 1.52
N LEU A 40 -6.27 -9.89 0.59
CA LEU A 40 -5.94 -9.67 -0.82
C LEU A 40 -4.94 -8.53 -1.03
N THR A 41 -4.80 -7.63 -0.06
CA THR A 41 -3.78 -6.57 -0.10
C THR A 41 -2.36 -7.15 -0.01
N ILE A 42 -2.16 -8.29 0.65
CA ILE A 42 -0.84 -8.94 0.75
C ILE A 42 -0.28 -9.34 -0.62
N PRO A 43 -0.97 -10.17 -1.44
CA PRO A 43 -0.49 -10.51 -2.78
C PRO A 43 -0.44 -9.28 -3.69
N LEU A 44 -1.36 -8.32 -3.55
CA LEU A 44 -1.34 -7.08 -4.32
C LEU A 44 -0.06 -6.28 -4.10
N ILE A 45 0.31 -6.01 -2.83
CA ILE A 45 1.54 -5.28 -2.51
C ILE A 45 2.78 -6.09 -2.89
N THR A 46 2.74 -7.41 -2.73
CA THR A 46 3.85 -8.28 -3.15
C THR A 46 4.07 -8.16 -4.67
N ALA A 47 3.01 -8.21 -5.47
CA ALA A 47 3.05 -8.03 -6.92
C ALA A 47 3.45 -6.61 -7.34
N ALA A 48 3.17 -5.60 -6.53
CA ALA A 48 3.59 -4.22 -6.80
C ALA A 48 5.08 -3.94 -6.47
N THR A 49 5.64 -4.63 -5.48
CA THR A 49 6.97 -4.33 -4.92
C THR A 49 8.07 -5.28 -5.40
N TYR A 50 7.82 -6.59 -5.42
CA TYR A 50 8.85 -7.57 -5.79
C TYR A 50 9.27 -7.51 -7.27
N PRO A 51 8.33 -7.41 -8.23
CA PRO A 51 8.70 -7.18 -9.63
C PRO A 51 9.49 -5.88 -9.79
N TYR A 52 9.15 -4.83 -9.06
CA TYR A 52 9.92 -3.59 -9.06
C TYR A 52 11.38 -3.83 -8.64
N TYR A 53 11.62 -4.55 -7.54
CA TYR A 53 12.97 -4.89 -7.10
C TYR A 53 13.71 -5.78 -8.11
N TYR A 54 13.02 -6.74 -8.71
CA TYR A 54 13.56 -7.67 -9.69
C TYR A 54 14.00 -6.95 -10.98
N PHE A 55 13.09 -6.23 -11.62
CA PHE A 55 13.38 -5.52 -12.88
C PHE A 55 14.44 -4.43 -12.70
N ARG A 56 14.50 -3.82 -11.52
CA ARG A 56 15.48 -2.77 -11.19
C ARG A 56 16.77 -3.31 -10.60
N LYS A 57 16.91 -4.63 -10.47
CA LYS A 57 18.08 -5.33 -9.91
C LYS A 57 18.53 -4.72 -8.58
N ILE A 58 17.58 -4.39 -7.71
CA ILE A 58 17.88 -3.73 -6.43
C ILE A 58 18.49 -4.75 -5.47
N PRO A 59 19.75 -4.54 -5.01
CA PRO A 59 20.39 -5.46 -4.08
C PRO A 59 19.66 -5.45 -2.73
N GLN A 60 19.67 -6.58 -2.04
CA GLN A 60 18.95 -6.77 -0.77
C GLN A 60 19.29 -5.70 0.27
N SER A 61 20.56 -5.26 0.33
CA SER A 61 21.02 -4.18 1.21
C SER A 61 20.39 -2.81 0.94
N LYS A 62 19.87 -2.57 -0.28
CA LYS A 62 19.22 -1.31 -0.67
C LYS A 62 17.69 -1.42 -0.76
N ARG A 63 17.11 -2.60 -0.49
CA ARG A 63 15.67 -2.81 -0.60
C ARG A 63 14.90 -2.00 0.45
N ILE A 64 15.37 -1.93 1.70
CA ILE A 64 14.73 -1.11 2.73
C ILE A 64 14.70 0.39 2.36
N ARG A 65 15.79 0.93 1.82
CA ARG A 65 15.82 2.32 1.34
C ARG A 65 14.86 2.51 0.17
N SER A 66 14.71 1.51 -0.67
CA SER A 66 13.82 1.56 -1.84
C SER A 66 12.35 1.45 -1.42
N SER A 67 12.00 0.58 -0.47
CA SER A 67 10.64 0.48 0.06
C SER A 67 10.20 1.77 0.74
N ILE A 68 11.07 2.40 1.53
CA ILE A 68 10.82 3.72 2.13
C ILE A 68 10.55 4.77 1.04
N GLN A 69 11.36 4.80 -0.03
CA GLN A 69 11.18 5.74 -1.13
C GLN A 69 9.90 5.49 -1.95
N ILE A 70 9.38 4.26 -1.95
CA ILE A 70 8.11 3.92 -2.60
C ILE A 70 6.93 4.30 -1.68
N ALA A 71 7.04 4.06 -0.38
CA ALA A 71 5.96 4.32 0.57
C ALA A 71 5.77 5.82 0.88
N LEU A 72 6.86 6.55 1.12
CA LEU A 72 6.82 7.95 1.59
C LEU A 72 5.96 8.90 0.76
N PRO A 73 6.04 8.90 -0.59
CA PRO A 73 5.24 9.82 -1.40
C PRO A 73 3.74 9.57 -1.22
N GLY A 74 3.33 8.30 -1.19
CA GLY A 74 1.95 7.92 -0.96
C GLY A 74 1.48 8.33 0.43
N MET A 75 2.27 8.05 1.46
CA MET A 75 1.95 8.45 2.85
C MET A 75 1.70 9.96 2.97
N ILE A 76 2.56 10.78 2.34
CA ILE A 76 2.43 12.25 2.38
C ILE A 76 1.16 12.69 1.64
N LEU A 77 0.87 12.10 0.49
CA LEU A 77 -0.31 12.46 -0.31
C LEU A 77 -1.61 11.99 0.35
N ASP A 78 -1.59 10.86 1.06
CA ASP A 78 -2.75 10.36 1.79
C ASP A 78 -3.17 11.24 2.96
N ILE A 79 -2.30 12.12 3.46
CA ILE A 79 -2.72 13.16 4.41
C ILE A 79 -3.83 14.01 3.78
N PHE A 80 -3.71 14.37 2.51
CA PHE A 80 -4.76 15.12 1.79
C PHE A 80 -5.97 14.24 1.48
N SER A 81 -5.75 12.98 1.12
CA SER A 81 -6.84 12.00 0.90
C SER A 81 -7.71 11.83 2.14
N ILE A 82 -7.11 11.83 3.33
CA ILE A 82 -7.81 11.67 4.61
C ILE A 82 -8.43 13.01 5.05
N LEU A 83 -7.69 14.12 5.00
CA LEU A 83 -8.20 15.44 5.38
C LEU A 83 -9.43 15.88 4.55
N TYR A 84 -9.45 15.51 3.27
CA TYR A 84 -10.52 15.83 2.35
C TYR A 84 -11.28 14.58 1.88
N PHE A 85 -11.42 13.58 2.76
CA PHE A 85 -11.96 12.26 2.43
C PHE A 85 -13.26 12.29 1.63
N GLU A 86 -14.26 13.05 2.07
CA GLU A 86 -15.55 13.13 1.37
C GLU A 86 -15.44 13.77 -0.03
N LYS A 87 -14.47 14.67 -0.25
CA LYS A 87 -14.22 15.29 -1.57
C LYS A 87 -13.41 14.37 -2.48
N VAL A 88 -12.48 13.61 -1.92
CA VAL A 88 -11.60 12.70 -2.68
C VAL A 88 -12.34 11.40 -3.02
N PHE A 89 -13.16 10.91 -2.10
CA PHE A 89 -13.91 9.67 -2.14
C PHE A 89 -15.42 9.88 -1.89
N PRO A 90 -16.12 10.60 -2.78
CA PRO A 90 -17.55 10.92 -2.58
C PRO A 90 -18.47 9.71 -2.56
N ASN A 91 -18.00 8.56 -3.06
CA ASN A 91 -18.77 7.32 -3.09
C ASN A 91 -18.60 6.46 -1.84
N LEU A 92 -17.62 6.77 -0.98
CA LEU A 92 -17.39 6.05 0.27
C LEU A 92 -18.23 6.66 1.38
N HIS A 93 -18.81 5.81 2.23
CA HIS A 93 -19.57 6.27 3.40
C HIS A 93 -18.63 6.95 4.40
N SER A 94 -19.06 8.02 5.07
CA SER A 94 -18.22 8.79 6.01
C SER A 94 -17.66 7.91 7.14
N ASP A 95 -18.41 6.91 7.61
CA ASP A 95 -17.94 5.95 8.63
C ASP A 95 -16.86 4.97 8.12
N SER A 96 -16.55 4.99 6.82
CA SER A 96 -15.48 4.17 6.23
C SER A 96 -14.10 4.79 6.43
N LEU A 97 -14.01 6.03 6.91
CA LEU A 97 -12.73 6.73 7.11
C LEU A 97 -11.74 5.93 8.00
N PRO A 98 -12.14 5.38 9.17
CA PRO A 98 -11.23 4.58 10.00
C PRO A 98 -10.79 3.29 9.30
N LEU A 99 -11.67 2.67 8.52
CA LEU A 99 -11.36 1.45 7.76
C LEU A 99 -10.36 1.75 6.64
N PHE A 100 -10.57 2.85 5.92
CA PHE A 100 -9.67 3.32 4.87
C PHE A 100 -8.28 3.68 5.44
N ALA A 101 -8.23 4.45 6.53
CA ALA A 101 -6.98 4.80 7.20
C ALA A 101 -6.21 3.56 7.69
N SER A 102 -6.94 2.59 8.26
CA SER A 102 -6.37 1.31 8.69
C SER A 102 -5.83 0.49 7.51
N TRP A 103 -6.55 0.48 6.39
CA TRP A 103 -6.13 -0.17 5.16
C TRP A 103 -4.86 0.47 4.56
N LEU A 104 -4.76 1.80 4.59
CA LEU A 104 -3.55 2.51 4.18
C LEU A 104 -2.35 2.14 5.06
N MET A 105 -2.51 2.19 6.39
CA MET A 105 -1.45 1.79 7.33
C MET A 105 -1.00 0.35 7.08
N TRP A 106 -1.94 -0.55 6.81
CA TRP A 106 -1.66 -1.94 6.46
C TRP A 106 -0.86 -2.06 5.16
N GLY A 107 -1.33 -1.45 4.08
CA GLY A 107 -0.64 -1.47 2.78
C GLY A 107 0.78 -0.91 2.86
N TYR A 108 0.97 0.21 3.54
CA TYR A 108 2.30 0.80 3.74
C TYR A 108 3.21 -0.07 4.59
N SER A 109 2.70 -0.70 5.65
CA SER A 109 3.47 -1.65 6.46
C SER A 109 3.96 -2.81 5.61
N LEU A 110 3.12 -3.36 4.73
CA LEU A 110 3.51 -4.41 3.78
C LEU A 110 4.59 -3.94 2.79
N ILE A 111 4.48 -2.71 2.28
CA ILE A 111 5.51 -2.14 1.40
C ILE A 111 6.84 -2.07 2.15
N LEU A 112 6.86 -1.56 3.39
CA LEU A 112 8.07 -1.46 4.20
C LEU A 112 8.66 -2.85 4.51
N ILE A 113 7.81 -3.81 4.90
CA ILE A 113 8.18 -5.21 5.17
C ILE A 113 8.83 -5.85 3.94
N SER A 114 8.34 -5.58 2.73
CA SER A 114 8.94 -6.09 1.48
C SER A 114 10.42 -5.68 1.30
N GLY A 115 10.83 -4.59 1.95
CA GLY A 115 12.20 -4.09 1.92
C GLY A 115 13.16 -4.84 2.83
N PHE A 116 12.65 -5.60 3.81
CA PHE A 116 13.48 -6.36 4.73
C PHE A 116 14.06 -7.60 4.07
N PRO A 117 15.28 -8.00 4.45
CA PRO A 117 15.84 -9.26 4.00
C PRO A 117 14.98 -10.42 4.54
N LEU A 118 14.36 -11.19 3.65
CA LEU A 118 13.92 -12.55 3.99
C LEU A 118 15.21 -13.30 4.38
N LYS A 119 15.34 -13.62 5.66
CA LYS A 119 16.53 -14.22 6.30
C LYS A 119 17.21 -15.23 5.37
N ASN A 120 18.48 -14.97 5.02
CA ASN A 120 19.33 -15.99 4.41
C ASN A 120 19.57 -17.10 5.44
N LYS A 121 19.47 -18.36 5.00
CA LYS A 121 19.95 -19.54 5.73
C LYS A 121 21.30 -19.19 6.36
N THR A 122 21.40 -19.38 7.67
CA THR A 122 22.66 -19.48 8.39
C THR A 122 23.57 -20.42 7.60
N THR A 123 24.59 -19.87 6.95
CA THR A 123 25.76 -20.65 6.54
C THR A 123 26.44 -21.08 7.82
N ASN A 124 26.15 -22.31 8.26
CA ASN A 124 27.08 -23.07 9.07
C ASN A 124 28.36 -23.20 8.26
N ASN A 125 29.46 -22.70 8.80
CA ASN A 125 30.82 -23.19 8.61
C ASN A 125 31.62 -22.78 9.84
#